data_AF-A0A382CCN2-F1
#
_entry.id   AF-A0A382CCN2-F1
#
_cell.length_a   1.000
_cell.length_b   1.000
_cell.length_c   1.000
_cell.angle_alpha   90.00
_cell.angle_beta   90.00
_cell.angle_gamma   90.00
#
_symmetry.space_group_name_H-M   'P 1'
#
loop_
_entity.id
_entity.type
_entity.pdbx_description
1 polymer ?
#
loop_
_entity_poly.entity_id
_entity_poly.type
_entity_poly.pdbx_seq_one_letter_code
_entity_poly.pdbx_strand_id
1 'polypeptide(L)' 'VRIYNQQESTLFMCETCLDELGPIEGKWVESPLEKCSVCSNVDLQTQEEIYQWHYENDMSRLQYEEGN' A
#
# COMPACT_ATOMS: atom_id res chain seq x y z
N VAL A 1 -7.81 0.31 -4.14
CA VAL A 1 -7.86 -1.15 -4.40
C VAL A 1 -6.94 -1.75 -3.38
N ARG A 2 -7.45 -2.54 -2.43
CA ARG A 2 -6.61 -3.04 -1.35
C ARG A 2 -5.72 -4.18 -1.82
N ILE A 3 -4.48 -4.19 -1.33
CA ILE A 3 -3.47 -5.21 -1.61
C ILE A 3 -3.21 -5.98 -0.33
N TYR A 4 -3.15 -7.30 -0.43
CA TYR A 4 -2.92 -8.21 0.68
C TYR A 4 -1.73 -9.11 0.39
N ASN A 5 -0.92 -9.35 1.43
CA ASN A 5 0.15 -10.33 1.42
C ASN A 5 -0.34 -11.62 2.09
N GLN A 6 -0.02 -12.77 1.50
CA GLN A 6 -0.18 -14.05 2.18
C GLN A 6 0.97 -14.20 3.17
N GLN A 7 0.66 -14.36 4.46
CA GLN A 7 1.69 -14.51 5.49
C GLN A 7 2.72 -15.59 5.10
N GLU A 8 4.00 -15.27 5.34
CA GLU A 8 5.15 -16.14 5.03
C GLU A 8 5.39 -16.39 3.53
N SER A 9 4.73 -15.63 2.65
CA SER A 9 4.88 -15.71 1.20
C SER A 9 5.26 -14.35 0.61
N THR A 10 5.85 -14.37 -0.59
CA THR A 10 6.10 -13.18 -1.42
C THR A 10 4.92 -12.87 -2.35
N LEU A 11 3.80 -13.57 -2.18
CA LEU A 11 2.59 -13.38 -2.96
C LEU A 11 1.78 -12.20 -2.46
N PHE A 12 1.50 -11.26 -3.36
CA PHE A 12 0.64 -10.10 -3.11
C PHE A 12 -0.55 -10.13 -4.06
N MET A 13 -1.76 -10.00 -3.53
CA MET A 13 -2.98 -10.06 -4.33
C MET A 13 -3.90 -8.91 -3.99
N CYS A 14 -4.50 -8.31 -5.02
CA CYS A 14 -5.60 -7.38 -4.80
C CYS A 14 -6.88 -8.14 -4.44
N GLU A 15 -7.83 -7.45 -3.82
CA GLU A 15 -9.16 -7.97 -3.48
C GLU A 15 -9.82 -8.68 -4.66
N THR A 16 -9.80 -8.08 -5.85
CA THR A 16 -10.38 -8.68 -7.07
C THR A 16 -9.70 -10.00 -7.46
N CYS A 17 -8.36 -10.06 -7.42
CA CYS A 17 -7.66 -11.30 -7.76
C CYS A 17 -7.84 -12.37 -6.68
N LEU A 18 -8.03 -11.99 -5.41
CA LEU A 18 -8.40 -12.93 -4.35
C LEU A 18 -9.77 -13.54 -4.62
N ASP A 19 -10.76 -12.70 -4.91
CA ASP A 19 -12.13 -13.15 -5.18
C ASP A 19 -12.21 -14.04 -6.44
N GLU A 20 -11.45 -13.72 -7.48
CA GLU A 20 -11.46 -14.45 -8.75
C GLU A 20 -10.65 -15.76 -8.73
N LEU A 21 -9.50 -15.78 -8.04
CA LEU A 21 -8.58 -16.92 -8.02
C LEU A 21 -8.80 -17.86 -6.84
N GLY A 22 -9.70 -17.49 -5.92
CA GLY A 22 -10.42 -18.41 -5.05
C GLY A 22 -10.18 -18.22 -3.56
N PRO A 23 -10.70 -19.14 -2.72
CA PRO A 23 -10.39 -19.19 -1.31
C PRO A 23 -8.98 -19.75 -1.13
N ILE A 24 -7.97 -18.92 -1.37
CA ILE A 24 -6.58 -19.30 -1.08
C ILE A 24 -6.43 -19.36 0.43
N GLU A 25 -6.32 -20.57 0.96
CA GLU A 25 -6.10 -20.81 2.38
C GLU A 25 -4.83 -20.09 2.85
N GLY A 26 -4.94 -19.44 4.00
CA GLY A 26 -3.86 -18.66 4.58
C GLY A 26 -4.37 -17.40 5.26
N LYS A 27 -3.47 -16.79 6.04
CA LYS A 27 -3.75 -15.49 6.64
C LYS A 27 -3.27 -14.40 5.70
N TRP A 28 -4.22 -13.60 5.25
CA TRP A 28 -3.98 -12.43 4.40
C TRP A 28 -3.88 -11.18 5.28
N VAL A 29 -2.81 -10.42 5.10
CA VAL A 29 -2.55 -9.18 5.84
C VAL A 29 -2.45 -8.04 4.83
N GLU A 30 -3.10 -6.93 5.13
CA GLU A 30 -3.08 -5.75 4.26
C GLU A 30 -1.66 -5.21 4.11
N SER A 31 -1.26 -4.91 2.87
CA SER A 31 0.06 -4.43 2.50
C SER A 31 -0.09 -3.32 1.45
N PRO A 32 -0.49 -2.11 1.89
CA PRO A 32 -1.09 -1.11 1.00
C PRO A 32 -0.09 -0.37 0.09
N LEU A 33 1.21 -0.59 0.26
CA LEU A 33 2.26 -0.05 -0.62
C LEU A 33 2.76 -1.05 -1.67
N GLU A 34 2.28 -2.29 -1.62
CA GLU A 34 2.75 -3.36 -2.49
C GLU A 34 1.95 -3.43 -3.79
N LYS A 35 2.49 -4.19 -4.75
CA LYS A 35 1.88 -4.38 -6.06
C LYS A 35 1.31 -5.78 -6.17
N CYS A 36 0.10 -5.91 -6.71
CA CYS A 36 -0.48 -7.22 -6.98
C CYS A 36 0.42 -8.01 -7.95
N SER A 37 0.82 -9.21 -7.54
CA SER A 37 1.67 -10.12 -8.32
C SER A 37 0.97 -10.66 -9.57
N VAL A 38 -0.36 -10.60 -9.64
CA VAL A 38 -1.16 -11.13 -10.75
C VAL A 38 -1.44 -10.05 -11.78
N CYS A 39 -2.18 -9.00 -11.40
CA CYS A 39 -2.65 -7.96 -12.31
C CYS A 39 -1.79 -6.70 -12.30
N SER A 40 -0.73 -6.65 -11.48
CA SER A 40 0.12 -5.48 -11.35
C SER A 40 -0.60 -4.22 -10.82
N ASN A 41 -1.78 -4.37 -10.23
CA ASN A 41 -2.52 -3.25 -9.65
C ASN A 41 -1.88 -2.79 -8.34
N VAL A 42 -2.06 -1.51 -8.00
CA VAL A 42 -1.52 -0.87 -6.80
C VAL A 42 -2.62 -0.12 -6.06
N ASP A 43 -2.47 0.08 -4.75
CA ASP A 43 -3.40 0.94 -4.01
C ASP A 43 -3.04 2.42 -4.20
N LEU A 44 -3.55 3.01 -5.28
CA LEU A 44 -3.30 4.42 -5.61
C LEU A 44 -3.73 5.37 -4.51
N GLN A 45 -4.80 5.04 -3.77
CA GLN A 45 -5.29 5.88 -2.70
C GLN A 45 -4.26 5.97 -1.57
N THR A 46 -3.72 4.83 -1.11
CA THR A 46 -2.69 4.86 -0.06
C THR A 46 -1.39 5.50 -0.53
N GLN A 47 -1.03 5.33 -1.80
CA GLN A 47 0.11 6.07 -2.35
C GLN A 47 -0.12 7.58 -2.28
N GLU A 48 -1.28 8.07 -2.70
CA GLU A 48 -1.62 9.50 -2.65
C GLU A 48 -1.63 10.05 -1.22
N GLU A 49 -2.23 9.33 -0.27
CA GLU A 49 -2.24 9.70 1.15
C GLU A 49 -0.82 9.83 1.73
N ILE A 50 0.07 8.90 1.38
CA ILE A 50 1.48 8.94 1.80
C ILE A 50 2.23 10.08 1.11
N TYR A 51 2.01 10.30 -0.19
CA TYR A 51 2.60 11.45 -0.89
C TYR A 51 2.17 12.78 -0.28
N GLN A 52 0.89 12.93 0.06
CA GLN A 52 0.38 14.13 0.73
C GLN A 52 1.00 14.29 2.12
N TRP A 53 1.07 13.21 2.91
CA TRP A 53 1.72 13.25 4.21
C TRP A 53 3.19 13.68 4.10
N HIS A 54 3.95 13.12 3.14
CA HIS A 54 5.34 13.52 2.91
C HIS A 54 5.45 15.00 2.53
N TYR A 55 4.59 15.49 1.64
CA TYR A 55 4.58 16.89 1.22
C TYR A 55 4.33 17.84 2.39
N GLU A 56 3.33 17.55 3.23
CA GLU A 56 3.00 18.35 4.42
C GLU A 56 4.11 18.31 5.49
N ASN A 57 4.72 17.14 5.71
CA ASN A 57 5.76 16.96 6.71
C ASN A 57 7.13 17.52 6.27
N ASP A 58 7.49 17.44 4.99
CA ASP A 58 8.73 18.06 4.49
C ASP A 58 8.60 19.59 4.44
N MET A 59 7.43 20.13 4.05
CA MET A 59 7.21 21.58 4.08
C MET A 59 7.15 22.15 5.51
N SER A 60 6.62 21.40 6.47
CA SER A 60 6.63 21.82 7.89
C SER A 60 8.03 21.78 8.51
N ARG A 61 8.91 20.85 8.10
CA ARG A 61 10.32 20.84 8.52
C ARG A 61 11.08 22.09 8.06
N LEU A 62 10.87 22.54 6.82
CA LEU A 62 11.51 23.76 6.31
C LEU A 62 11.09 25.02 7.08
N GLN A 63 9.83 25.12 7.50
CA GLN A 63 9.35 26.25 8.28
C GLN A 63 9.89 26.29 9.72
N TYR A 64 10.24 25.14 10.30
CA TYR A 64 10.80 25.07 11.65
C TYR A 64 12.30 25.44 11.68
N GLU A 65 13.04 25.19 10.61
CA GLU A 65 14.48 25.46 10.52
C GLU A 65 14.81 26.93 10.18
N GLU A 66 13.90 27.68 9.55
CA GLU A 66 14.10 29.12 9.29
C GLU A 66 13.69 30.03 10.48
N GLY A 67 13.11 29.47 11.53
CA GLY A 67 12.56 30.21 12.68
C GLY A 67 13.37 30.14 13.98
N ASN A 68 14.59 29.58 13.97
CA ASN A 68 15.42 29.42 15.17
C ASN A 68 16.82 30.05 15.02
#